data_AF-A0A942MZF7-F1
#
_entry.id   AF-A0A942MZF7-F1
#
_cell.length_a   1.000
_cell.length_b   1.000
_cell.length_c   1.000
_cell.angle_alpha   90.00
_cell.angle_beta   90.00
_cell.angle_gamma   90.00
#
_symmetry.space_group_name_H-M   'P 1'
#
loop_
_entity.id
_entity.type
_entity.pdbx_description
1 polymer ?
#
loop_
_entity_poly.entity_id
_entity_poly.type
_entity_poly.pdbx_seq_one_letter_code
_entity_poly.pdbx_strand_id
1 'polypeptide(L)'
;MQLGVILGLLFGFVIAFFAVLNTETVTISYYFGSLEASVALLVLASAALGAITVGLLGFVKHIRTGFTLWDYRNKLQRLSKEVEGLKQEKKALSDDLSFLNAECEQVVRKKEAQLEECREEPEPSKPQETEDTENNEDTEERAFDGL
;
A
#
# COMPACT_ATOMS: atom_id res chain seq x y z
N MET A 1 -17.44 18.92 21.32
CA MET A 1 -16.81 19.07 22.64
C MET A 1 -17.57 20.08 23.50
N GLN A 2 -17.70 21.35 23.07
CA GLN A 2 -18.26 22.41 23.93
C GLN A 2 -19.77 22.33 24.17
N LEU A 3 -20.57 21.95 23.16
CA LEU A 3 -22.04 21.89 23.30
C LEU A 3 -22.50 20.90 24.38
N GLY A 4 -21.81 19.76 24.52
CA GLY A 4 -22.12 18.77 25.57
C GLY A 4 -21.83 19.30 26.97
N VAL A 5 -20.77 20.10 27.14
CA VAL A 5 -20.43 20.76 28.42
C VAL A 5 -21.47 21.82 28.76
N ILE A 6 -21.89 22.62 27.77
CA ILE A 6 -22.91 23.66 27.95
C ILE A 6 -24.27 23.03 28.32
N LEU A 7 -24.72 21.99 27.60
CA LEU A 7 -25.94 21.26 27.93
C LEU A 7 -25.87 20.59 29.31
N GLY A 8 -24.73 19.98 29.64
CA GLY A 8 -24.51 19.35 30.94
C GLY A 8 -24.57 20.36 32.08
N LEU A 9 -23.99 21.55 31.89
CA LEU A 9 -24.06 22.64 32.88
C LEU A 9 -25.49 23.16 33.05
N LEU A 10 -26.21 23.40 31.95
CA LEU A 10 -27.61 23.81 32.00
C LEU A 10 -28.47 22.77 32.72
N PHE A 11 -28.27 21.50 32.42
CA PHE A 11 -28.95 20.39 33.09
C PHE A 11 -28.59 20.31 34.58
N GLY A 12 -27.33 20.55 34.94
CA GLY A 12 -26.87 20.67 36.33
C GLY A 12 -27.58 21.79 37.09
N PHE A 13 -27.78 22.96 36.45
CA PHE A 13 -28.57 24.05 37.03
C PHE A 13 -30.02 23.65 37.30
N VAL A 14 -30.64 22.91 36.38
CA VAL A 14 -32.01 22.39 36.57
C VAL A 14 -32.04 21.44 37.76
N ILE A 15 -31.09 20.50 37.88
CA ILE A 15 -31.00 19.60 39.04
C ILE A 15 -30.81 20.37 40.34
N ALA A 16 -29.91 21.36 40.36
CA ALA A 16 -29.66 22.18 41.55
C ALA A 16 -30.92 22.96 41.97
N PHE A 17 -31.67 23.48 41.01
CA PHE A 17 -32.95 24.14 41.27
C PHE A 17 -33.97 23.18 41.89
N PHE A 18 -34.12 21.98 41.32
CA PHE A 18 -34.97 20.93 41.91
C PHE A 18 -34.52 20.54 43.32
N ALA A 19 -33.21 20.51 43.58
CA ALA A 19 -32.67 20.20 44.89
C ALA A 19 -33.07 21.25 45.94
N VAL A 20 -32.97 22.53 45.62
CA VAL A 20 -33.38 23.61 46.54
C VAL A 20 -34.89 23.55 46.84
N LEU A 21 -35.71 23.26 45.83
CA LEU A 21 -37.16 23.14 46.02
C LEU A 21 -37.57 21.90 46.83
N ASN A 22 -36.80 20.81 46.78
CA ASN A 22 -37.11 19.54 47.43
C ASN A 22 -36.26 19.32 48.71
N THR A 23 -36.13 20.37 49.53
CA THR A 23 -35.39 20.32 50.81
C THR A 23 -36.13 19.53 51.90
N GLU A 24 -37.36 19.06 51.62
CA GLU A 24 -38.11 18.19 52.53
C GLU A 24 -37.31 16.95 52.93
N THR A 25 -37.32 16.68 54.22
CA THR A 25 -36.64 15.54 54.84
C THR A 25 -37.54 14.33 54.84
N VAL A 26 -37.04 13.21 54.32
CA VAL A 26 -37.71 11.91 54.33
C VAL A 26 -36.88 10.94 55.16
N THR A 27 -37.57 10.15 55.97
CA THR A 27 -36.96 9.07 56.75
C THR A 27 -36.77 7.85 55.85
N ILE A 28 -35.52 7.45 55.67
CA ILE A 28 -35.14 6.27 54.90
C ILE A 28 -34.78 5.16 55.89
N SER A 29 -35.57 4.10 55.91
CA SER A 29 -35.30 2.91 56.72
C SER A 29 -34.45 1.93 55.91
N TYR A 30 -33.19 1.78 56.32
CA TYR A 30 -32.27 0.75 55.82
C TYR A 30 -32.34 -0.52 56.68
N TYR A 31 -31.73 -1.60 56.21
CA TYR A 31 -31.71 -2.88 56.92
C TYR A 31 -31.10 -2.81 58.33
N PHE A 32 -30.20 -1.85 58.58
CA PHE A 32 -29.49 -1.68 59.85
C PHE A 32 -29.83 -0.39 60.62
N GLY A 33 -30.82 0.40 60.19
CA GLY A 33 -31.19 1.64 60.87
C GLY A 33 -31.98 2.61 59.99
N SER A 34 -32.49 3.69 60.59
CA SER A 34 -33.19 4.77 59.89
C SER A 34 -32.32 6.03 59.82
N LEU A 35 -32.40 6.75 58.71
CA LEU A 35 -31.70 8.00 58.49
C LEU A 35 -32.65 9.02 57.88
N GLU A 36 -32.64 10.23 58.41
CA GLU A 36 -33.38 11.36 57.85
C GLU A 36 -32.47 12.13 56.90
N ALA A 37 -32.86 12.16 55.63
CA ALA A 37 -32.16 12.91 54.60
C ALA A 37 -33.15 13.70 53.75
N SER A 38 -32.68 14.81 53.18
CA SER A 38 -33.46 15.52 52.18
C SER A 38 -33.61 14.69 50.91
N VAL A 39 -34.81 14.69 50.32
CA VAL A 39 -35.09 14.03 49.02
C VAL A 39 -34.13 14.53 47.94
N ALA A 40 -33.83 15.83 47.94
CA ALA A 40 -32.87 16.44 47.04
C ALA A 40 -31.48 15.77 47.11
N LEU A 41 -30.98 15.50 48.32
CA LEU A 41 -29.68 14.87 48.53
C LEU A 41 -29.66 13.45 47.95
N LEU A 42 -30.76 12.70 48.10
CA LEU A 42 -30.90 11.34 47.58
C LEU A 42 -30.87 11.32 46.05
N VAL A 43 -31.63 12.22 45.39
CA VAL A 43 -31.65 12.35 43.93
C VAL A 43 -30.28 12.79 43.41
N LEU A 44 -29.64 13.77 44.06
CA LEU A 44 -28.32 14.26 43.68
C LEU A 44 -27.27 13.13 43.75
N ALA A 45 -27.29 12.33 44.81
CA ALA A 45 -26.38 11.21 44.98
C ALA A 45 -26.57 10.13 43.90
N SER A 46 -27.81 9.79 43.58
CA SER A 46 -28.13 8.84 42.50
C SER A 46 -27.67 9.35 41.13
N ALA A 47 -27.97 10.61 40.82
CA ALA A 47 -27.54 11.24 39.57
C ALA A 47 -26.01 11.31 39.45
N ALA A 48 -25.32 11.64 40.56
CA ALA A 48 -23.86 11.65 40.61
C ALA A 48 -23.27 10.26 40.35
N LEU A 49 -23.81 9.21 40.97
CA LEU A 49 -23.39 7.83 40.70
C LEU A 49 -23.61 7.43 39.24
N GLY A 50 -24.74 7.81 38.65
CA GLY A 50 -25.01 7.62 37.22
C GLY A 50 -24.00 8.33 36.33
N ALA A 51 -23.70 9.59 36.62
CA ALA A 51 -22.71 10.39 35.88
C ALA A 51 -21.30 9.79 35.99
N ILE A 52 -20.89 9.33 37.17
CA ILE A 52 -19.61 8.64 37.37
C ILE A 52 -19.57 7.36 36.53
N THR A 53 -20.64 6.57 36.54
CA THR A 53 -20.71 5.31 35.77
C THR A 53 -20.57 5.57 34.26
N VAL A 54 -21.32 6.55 33.72
CA VAL A 54 -21.22 6.94 32.31
C VAL A 54 -19.83 7.52 31.98
N GLY A 55 -19.27 8.34 32.88
CA GLY A 55 -17.93 8.89 32.73
C GLY A 55 -16.86 7.80 32.64
N LEU A 56 -16.98 6.76 33.47
CA LEU A 56 -16.04 5.64 33.48
C LEU A 56 -16.14 4.80 32.19
N LEU A 57 -17.36 4.52 31.73
CA LEU A 57 -17.57 3.84 30.43
C LEU A 57 -17.02 4.66 29.26
N GLY A 58 -17.19 5.99 29.29
CA GLY A 58 -16.61 6.90 28.31
C GLY A 58 -15.08 6.88 28.32
N PHE A 59 -14.47 6.82 29.50
CA PHE A 59 -13.02 6.75 29.67
C PHE A 59 -12.43 5.46 29.08
N VAL A 60 -13.07 4.31 29.31
CA VAL A 60 -12.66 3.02 28.71
C VAL A 60 -12.69 3.08 27.18
N LYS A 61 -13.73 3.69 26.59
CA LYS A 61 -13.82 3.89 25.14
C LYS A 61 -12.70 4.78 24.61
N HIS A 62 -12.31 5.80 25.38
CA HIS A 62 -11.22 6.69 25.02
C HIS A 62 -9.87 5.96 24.96
N ILE A 63 -9.61 5.05 25.91
CA ILE A 63 -8.39 4.21 25.94
C ILE A 63 -8.34 3.30 24.71
N ARG A 64 -9.45 2.60 24.39
CA ARG A 64 -9.50 1.71 23.21
C ARG A 64 -9.22 2.47 21.91
N THR A 65 -9.72 3.69 21.80
CA THR A 65 -9.49 4.54 20.64
C THR A 65 -8.00 4.91 20.51
N GLY A 66 -7.32 5.20 21.63
CA GLY A 66 -5.88 5.47 21.66
C GLY A 66 -5.03 4.28 21.19
N PHE A 67 -5.36 3.06 21.63
CA PHE A 67 -4.70 1.85 21.14
C PHE A 67 -4.87 1.65 19.64
N THR A 68 -6.09 1.84 19.14
CA THR A 68 -6.37 1.71 17.70
C THR A 68 -5.55 2.74 16.91
N LEU A 69 -5.38 3.96 17.44
CA LEU A 69 -4.54 5.00 16.85
C LEU A 69 -3.08 4.56 16.73
N TRP A 70 -2.55 3.90 17.76
CA TRP A 70 -1.18 3.39 17.76
C TRP A 70 -0.97 2.29 16.70
N ASP A 71 -1.93 1.36 16.58
CA ASP A 71 -1.92 0.34 15.54
C ASP A 71 -1.95 0.93 14.13
N TYR A 72 -2.81 1.92 13.88
CA TYR A 72 -2.85 2.60 12.59
C TYR A 72 -1.55 3.33 12.27
N ARG A 73 -0.91 3.97 13.27
CA ARG A 73 0.41 4.62 13.08
C ARG A 73 1.50 3.61 12.74
N ASN A 74 1.53 2.47 13.41
CA ASN A 74 2.48 1.39 13.10
C ASN A 74 2.27 0.82 11.70
N LYS A 75 1.01 0.63 11.27
CA LYS A 75 0.68 0.21 9.91
C LYS A 75 1.16 1.23 8.87
N LEU A 76 0.92 2.52 9.10
CA LEU A 76 1.41 3.59 8.23
C LEU A 76 2.94 3.54 8.08
N GLN A 77 3.65 3.36 9.18
CA GLN A 77 5.11 3.33 9.16
C GLN A 77 5.66 2.11 8.40
N ARG A 78 5.02 0.94 8.53
CA ARG A 78 5.38 -0.25 7.76
C ARG A 78 5.13 -0.05 6.27
N LEU A 79 3.93 0.41 5.90
CA LEU A 79 3.59 0.69 4.51
C LEU A 79 4.52 1.74 3.90
N SER A 80 4.86 2.79 4.65
CA SER A 80 5.81 3.80 4.20
C SER A 80 7.19 3.19 3.91
N LYS A 81 7.67 2.28 4.76
CA LYS A 81 8.95 1.58 4.54
C LYS A 81 8.89 0.64 3.34
N GLU A 82 7.79 -0.09 3.14
CA GLU A 82 7.61 -0.96 1.97
C GLU A 82 7.59 -0.15 0.67
N VAL A 83 6.88 0.98 0.64
CA VAL A 83 6.88 1.88 -0.52
C VAL A 83 8.28 2.41 -0.80
N GLU A 84 9.03 2.77 0.23
CA GLU A 84 10.40 3.27 0.07
C GLU A 84 11.36 2.18 -0.42
N GLY A 85 11.24 0.95 0.10
CA GLY A 85 12.00 -0.21 -0.35
C GLY A 85 11.71 -0.57 -1.81
N LEU A 86 10.44 -0.69 -2.19
CA LEU A 86 10.03 -0.95 -3.58
C LEU A 86 10.51 0.15 -4.53
N LYS A 87 10.53 1.41 -4.08
CA LYS A 87 11.02 2.54 -4.88
C LYS A 87 12.53 2.47 -5.09
N GLN A 88 13.30 2.03 -4.09
CA GLN A 88 14.73 1.78 -4.23
C GLN A 88 15.00 0.59 -5.17
N GLU A 89 14.26 -0.50 -5.02
CA GLU A 89 14.41 -1.70 -5.85
C GLU A 89 14.09 -1.40 -7.32
N LYS A 90 13.01 -0.66 -7.58
CA LYS A 90 12.68 -0.15 -8.92
C LYS A 90 13.80 0.72 -9.50
N LYS A 91 14.43 1.55 -8.67
CA LYS A 91 15.53 2.42 -9.10
C LYS A 91 16.77 1.60 -9.46
N ALA A 92 17.18 0.68 -8.59
CA ALA A 92 18.32 -0.20 -8.83
C ALA A 92 18.11 -1.03 -10.10
N LEU A 93 16.93 -1.62 -10.27
CA LEU A 93 16.61 -2.39 -11.47
C LEU A 93 16.61 -1.52 -12.74
N SER A 94 16.13 -0.27 -12.64
CA SER A 94 16.19 0.69 -13.75
C SER A 94 17.61 1.08 -14.11
N ASP A 95 18.49 1.25 -13.12
CA ASP A 95 19.90 1.58 -13.32
C ASP A 95 20.63 0.40 -13.99
N ASP A 96 20.41 -0.84 -13.53
CA ASP A 96 20.95 -2.07 -14.15
C ASP A 96 20.48 -2.25 -15.60
N LEU A 97 19.21 -1.99 -15.88
CA LEU A 97 18.65 -2.06 -17.24
C LEU A 97 19.33 -1.05 -18.17
N SER A 98 19.66 0.14 -17.66
CA SER A 98 20.37 1.16 -18.43
C SER A 98 21.83 0.78 -18.72
N PHE A 99 22.51 0.16 -17.75
CA PHE A 99 23.87 -0.34 -17.92
C PHE A 99 23.93 -1.48 -18.94
N LEU A 100 23.03 -2.46 -18.81
CA LEU A 100 22.99 -3.61 -19.71
C LEU A 100 22.62 -3.21 -21.14
N ASN A 101 21.72 -2.24 -21.31
CA ASN A 101 21.37 -1.71 -22.63
C ASN A 101 22.58 -1.01 -23.28
N ALA A 102 23.35 -0.23 -22.51
CA ALA A 102 24.57 0.40 -22.99
C ALA A 102 25.66 -0.62 -23.37
N GLU A 103 25.79 -1.71 -22.62
CA GLU A 103 26.72 -2.81 -22.95
C GLU A 103 26.27 -3.55 -24.22
N CYS A 104 24.97 -3.80 -24.37
CA CYS A 104 24.39 -4.41 -25.56
C CYS A 104 24.61 -3.54 -26.81
N GLU A 105 24.42 -2.21 -26.70
CA GLU A 105 24.69 -1.27 -27.81
C GLU A 105 26.16 -1.31 -28.25
N GLN A 106 27.10 -1.45 -27.30
CA GLN A 106 28.52 -1.59 -27.64
C GLN A 106 28.84 -2.95 -28.30
N VAL A 107 28.21 -4.03 -27.87
CA VAL A 107 28.39 -5.35 -28.50
C VAL A 107 27.81 -5.36 -29.90
N VAL A 108 26.64 -4.75 -30.10
CA VAL A 108 26.02 -4.57 -31.43
C VAL A 108 26.96 -3.79 -32.34
N ARG A 109 27.47 -2.63 -31.91
CA ARG A 109 28.44 -1.85 -32.71
C ARG A 109 29.72 -2.61 -33.02
N LYS A 110 30.26 -3.37 -32.05
CA LYS A 110 31.44 -4.22 -32.29
C LYS A 110 31.14 -5.33 -33.29
N LYS A 111 29.95 -5.92 -33.22
CA LYS A 111 29.52 -6.97 -34.16
C LYS A 111 29.26 -6.42 -35.55
N GLU A 112 28.66 -5.23 -35.67
CA GLU A 112 28.46 -4.52 -36.93
C GLU A 112 29.80 -4.12 -37.56
N ALA A 113 30.74 -3.58 -36.78
CA ALA A 113 32.10 -3.27 -37.25
C ALA A 113 32.89 -4.53 -37.67
N GLN A 114 32.75 -5.64 -36.93
CA GLN A 114 33.32 -6.93 -37.34
C GLN A 114 32.66 -7.50 -38.60
N LEU A 115 31.36 -7.24 -38.80
CA LEU A 115 30.64 -7.64 -40.02
C LEU A 115 31.08 -6.83 -41.24
N GLU A 116 31.44 -5.55 -41.05
CA GLU A 116 32.01 -4.69 -42.08
C GLU A 116 33.48 -5.05 -42.38
N GLU A 117 34.28 -5.40 -41.36
CA GLU A 117 35.69 -5.81 -41.51
C GLU A 117 35.85 -7.20 -42.16
N CYS A 118 34.90 -8.13 -41.96
CA CYS A 118 34.85 -9.40 -42.72
C CYS A 118 34.39 -9.23 -44.18
N ARG A 119 33.96 -8.04 -44.60
CA ARG A 119 33.50 -7.77 -45.97
C ARG A 119 34.62 -7.28 -46.90
N GLU A 120 35.79 -6.90 -46.35
CA GLU A 120 36.93 -6.37 -47.13
C GLU A 120 38.22 -7.18 -46.85
N GLU A 121 38.60 -8.08 -47.78
CA GLU A 121 39.97 -8.52 -48.19
C GLU A 121 40.01 -10.02 -48.57
N PRO A 122 40.75 -10.46 -49.61
CA PRO A 122 40.93 -9.91 -50.95
C PRO A 122 40.57 -10.94 -52.07
N GLU A 123 40.32 -10.49 -53.30
CA GLU A 123 40.33 -11.38 -54.48
C GLU A 123 41.73 -11.98 -54.70
N PRO A 124 41.89 -13.31 -54.85
CA PRO A 124 43.14 -13.90 -55.28
C PRO A 124 43.26 -13.88 -56.81
N SER A 125 44.14 -13.00 -57.29
CA SER A 125 45.04 -13.12 -58.45
C SER A 125 44.75 -14.19 -59.54
N LYS A 126 44.53 -13.74 -60.78
CA LYS A 126 44.70 -14.52 -62.03
C LYS A 126 46.13 -15.07 -62.15
N PRO A 127 46.27 -16.37 -62.50
CA PRO A 127 47.01 -16.73 -63.72
C PRO A 127 46.11 -17.36 -64.81
N GLN A 128 46.51 -17.16 -66.07
CA GLN A 128 45.87 -17.65 -67.29
C GLN A 128 46.05 -19.17 -67.48
N GLU A 129 45.01 -19.86 -67.94
CA GLU A 129 45.01 -21.12 -68.73
C GLU A 129 43.71 -21.09 -69.56
N THR A 130 43.82 -20.75 -70.85
CA THR A 130 43.75 -21.65 -72.03
C THR A 130 42.39 -22.33 -72.19
N GLU A 131 41.79 -22.01 -73.34
CA GLU A 131 40.63 -22.65 -73.95
C GLU A 131 40.77 -24.17 -73.94
N ASP A 132 39.72 -24.86 -73.50
CA ASP A 132 39.25 -26.11 -74.09
C ASP A 132 37.79 -26.33 -73.62
N THR A 133 36.84 -26.13 -74.54
CA THR A 133 35.42 -26.45 -74.31
C THR A 133 35.15 -27.76 -75.04
N GLU A 134 35.11 -28.86 -74.29
CA GLU A 134 34.57 -30.13 -74.75
C GLU A 134 33.24 -30.34 -74.03
N ASN A 135 32.13 -30.05 -74.72
CA ASN A 135 30.79 -30.46 -74.29
C ASN A 135 30.24 -31.42 -75.35
N ASN A 136 30.07 -32.67 -74.92
CA ASN A 136 29.33 -33.72 -75.61
C ASN A 136 27.89 -33.28 -75.86
N GLU A 137 27.47 -33.38 -77.11
CA GLU A 137 26.07 -33.40 -77.52
C GLU A 137 25.42 -34.74 -77.16
N ASP A 138 24.16 -34.64 -76.74
CA ASP A 138 23.27 -35.73 -76.41
C ASP A 138 23.20 -36.79 -77.51
N THR A 139 23.39 -38.06 -77.15
CA THR A 139 23.18 -39.20 -78.04
C THR A 139 21.86 -39.90 -77.72
N GLU A 140 21.18 -40.27 -78.80
CA GLU A 140 20.19 -41.36 -78.95
C GLU A 140 18.72 -41.07 -78.66
N GLU A 141 17.93 -40.96 -79.74
CA GLU A 141 17.04 -42.07 -80.07
C GLU A 141 16.80 -42.25 -81.60
N ARG A 142 17.47 -43.28 -82.14
CA ARG A 142 17.05 -44.32 -83.13
C ARG A 142 15.98 -43.93 -84.17
N ALA A 143 16.32 -43.83 -85.45
CA ALA A 143 16.61 -44.89 -86.43
C ALA A 143 15.36 -45.56 -87.04
N PHE A 144 15.26 -45.41 -88.38
CA PHE A 144 14.83 -46.42 -89.37
C PHE A 144 13.36 -46.89 -89.30
N ASP A 145 12.60 -47.11 -90.37
CA ASP A 145 12.82 -47.16 -91.82
C ASP A 145 11.43 -47.37 -92.46
N GLY A 146 11.26 -47.08 -93.75
CA GLY A 146 10.27 -47.82 -94.55
C GLY A 146 9.37 -47.01 -95.51
N LEU A 147 9.69 -47.18 -96.80
CA LEU A 147 8.90 -46.98 -98.02
C LEU A 147 8.47 -45.55 -98.43
#